data_AF-A0A1G0G339-F1
#
_entry.id   AF-A0A1G0G339-F1
#
_cell.length_a   1.000
_cell.length_b   1.000
_cell.length_c   1.000
_cell.angle_alpha   90.00
_cell.angle_beta   90.00
_cell.angle_gamma   90.00
#
_symmetry.space_group_name_H-M   'P 1'
#
loop_
_entity.id
_entity.type
_entity.pdbx_description
1 polymer ?
#
loop_
_entity_poly.entity_id
_entity_poly.type
_entity_poly.pdbx_seq_one_letter_code
_entity_poly.pdbx_strand_id
1 'polypeptide(L)'
;MELNIKREYVRERLRQWGSWSRVILTRGLGFSSKSMIGKICDSKGLVIKGTADSVAPQNKLAEEIDSLIEELRLFLPKSAKILGIHYVYEGSIKNKVKKAKIPRATYFYYLDIAENWLMGHLN
;
A
#
# COMPACT_ATOMS: atom_id res chain seq x y z
N MET A 1 -16.06 -13.66 20.50
CA MET A 1 -15.64 -12.28 20.85
C MET A 1 -14.21 -12.00 20.38
N GLU A 2 -13.26 -12.90 20.63
CA GLU A 2 -11.85 -12.77 20.24
C GLU A 2 -11.59 -12.66 18.72
N LEU A 3 -12.34 -13.40 17.89
CA LEU A 3 -12.19 -13.35 16.42
C LEU A 3 -12.49 -11.96 15.83
N ASN A 4 -13.48 -11.25 16.37
CA ASN A 4 -13.82 -9.90 15.90
C ASN A 4 -12.72 -8.89 16.28
N ILE A 5 -12.13 -9.06 17.48
CA ILE A 5 -11.01 -8.24 17.94
C ILE A 5 -9.79 -8.48 17.06
N LYS A 6 -9.46 -9.75 16.77
CA LYS A 6 -8.34 -10.11 15.89
C LYS A 6 -8.55 -9.58 14.46
N ARG A 7 -9.78 -9.66 13.95
CA ARG A 7 -10.11 -9.13 12.62
C ARG A 7 -9.94 -7.61 12.55
N GLU A 8 -10.42 -6.86 13.54
CA GLU A 8 -10.24 -5.40 13.53
C GLU A 8 -8.77 -5.02 13.71
N TYR A 9 -8.01 -5.76 14.52
CA TYR A 9 -6.56 -5.59 14.65
C TYR A 9 -5.86 -5.75 13.29
N VAL A 10 -6.15 -6.83 12.53
CA VAL A 10 -5.59 -7.05 11.20
C VAL A 10 -5.96 -5.93 10.24
N ARG A 11 -7.22 -5.47 10.26
CA ARG A 11 -7.66 -4.33 9.42
C ARG A 11 -6.92 -3.05 9.73
N GLU A 12 -6.68 -2.77 11.00
CA GLU A 12 -5.92 -1.59 11.42
C GLU A 12 -4.46 -1.68 10.95
N ARG A 13 -3.82 -2.84 11.10
CA ARG A 13 -2.48 -3.09 10.55
C ARG A 13 -2.41 -2.91 9.04
N LEU A 14 -3.43 -3.37 8.31
CA LEU A 14 -3.54 -3.19 6.87
C LEU A 14 -3.78 -1.72 6.46
N ARG A 15 -4.51 -0.94 7.25
CA ARG A 15 -4.64 0.52 7.03
C ARG A 15 -3.29 1.22 7.20
N GLN A 16 -2.53 0.86 8.23
CA GLN A 16 -1.19 1.40 8.48
C GLN A 16 -0.22 1.04 7.35
N TRP A 17 -0.20 -0.24 6.95
CA TRP A 17 0.56 -0.71 5.80
C TRP A 17 0.15 0.04 4.53
N GLY A 18 -1.15 0.13 4.21
CA GLY A 18 -1.62 0.82 3.01
C GLY A 18 -1.28 2.32 2.98
N SER A 19 -1.23 2.98 4.15
CA SER A 19 -0.73 4.35 4.28
C SER A 19 0.78 4.43 4.02
N TRP A 20 1.55 3.52 4.61
CA TRP A 20 3.00 3.45 4.43
C TRP A 20 3.39 3.13 2.98
N SER A 21 2.78 2.13 2.35
CA SER A 21 3.01 1.78 0.95
C SER A 21 2.65 2.92 0.00
N ARG A 22 1.60 3.69 0.30
CA ARG A 22 1.29 4.92 -0.47
C ARG A 22 2.42 5.95 -0.38
N VAL A 23 2.97 6.17 0.81
CA VAL A 23 4.10 7.09 1.00
C VAL A 23 5.29 6.63 0.17
N ILE A 24 5.58 5.33 0.14
CA ILE A 24 6.65 4.76 -0.69
C ILE A 24 6.36 4.96 -2.18
N LEU A 25 5.15 4.62 -2.64
CA LEU A 25 4.78 4.73 -4.06
C LEU A 25 4.75 6.18 -4.54
N THR A 26 4.33 7.12 -3.70
CA THR A 26 4.24 8.55 -4.04
C THR A 26 5.57 9.28 -3.90
N ARG A 27 6.42 8.90 -2.94
CA ARG A 27 7.78 9.47 -2.77
C ARG A 27 8.81 8.85 -3.70
N GLY A 28 8.65 7.58 -4.09
CA GLY A 28 9.48 6.89 -5.08
C GLY A 28 9.26 7.34 -6.54
N LEU A 29 8.22 8.13 -6.80
CA LEU A 29 7.90 8.71 -8.11
C LEU A 29 8.20 10.22 -8.19
N GLY A 30 9.15 10.71 -7.39
CA GLY A 30 9.53 12.12 -7.31
C GLY A 30 10.12 12.71 -8.60
N PHE A 31 9.34 12.81 -9.68
CA PHE A 31 9.48 13.93 -10.60
C PHE A 31 9.05 15.16 -9.82
N SER A 32 10.02 16.02 -9.48
CA SER A 32 9.68 17.34 -8.96
C SER A 32 8.74 18.04 -9.93
N SER A 33 7.68 18.66 -9.40
CA SER A 33 6.71 19.47 -10.16
C SER A 33 7.31 20.66 -10.91
N LYS A 34 8.62 20.92 -10.78
CA LYS A 34 9.38 21.90 -11.56
C LYS A 34 10.23 21.19 -12.61
N SER A 35 10.24 21.70 -13.83
CA SER A 35 11.18 21.29 -14.88
C SER A 35 12.62 21.45 -14.37
N MET A 36 13.55 20.63 -14.87
CA MET A 36 14.97 20.70 -14.51
C MET A 36 15.53 22.12 -14.66
N ILE A 37 15.05 22.85 -15.67
CA ILE A 37 15.39 24.26 -15.93
C ILE A 37 14.90 25.17 -14.79
N GLY A 38 13.67 25.00 -14.30
CA GLY A 38 13.14 25.79 -13.18
C GLY A 38 13.95 25.63 -11.90
N LYS A 39 14.50 24.43 -11.64
CA LYS A 39 15.39 24.19 -10.49
C LYS A 39 16.74 24.90 -10.61
N ILE A 40 17.32 24.92 -11.81
CA ILE A 40 18.62 25.56 -12.08
C ILE A 40 18.52 27.08 -11.92
N CYS A 41 17.40 27.66 -12.36
CA CYS A 41 17.12 29.09 -12.19
C CYS A 41 16.96 29.46 -10.70
N ASP A 42 16.20 28.66 -9.94
CA ASP A 42 15.97 28.92 -8.51
C ASP A 42 17.23 28.71 -7.65
N SER A 43 18.10 27.76 -8.03
CA SER A 43 19.33 27.45 -7.27
C SER A 43 20.54 28.29 -7.66
N LYS A 44 20.37 29.34 -8.47
CA LYS A 44 21.46 30.20 -8.99
C LYS A 44 22.62 29.39 -9.60
N GLY A 45 22.32 28.27 -10.27
CA GLY A 45 23.33 27.40 -10.88
C GLY A 45 23.97 26.36 -9.94
N LEU A 46 23.57 26.26 -8.67
CA LEU A 46 23.98 25.15 -7.81
C LEU A 46 23.12 23.91 -8.11
N VAL A 47 23.72 22.92 -8.77
CA VAL A 47 23.13 21.59 -8.93
C VAL A 47 23.24 20.85 -7.59
N ILE A 48 22.25 21.02 -6.72
CA ILE A 48 22.09 20.14 -5.57
C ILE A 48 21.70 18.77 -6.14
N LYS A 49 22.67 17.84 -6.26
CA LYS A 49 22.38 16.42 -6.44
C LYS A 49 21.39 16.05 -5.35
N GLY A 50 20.15 15.76 -5.75
CA GLY A 50 19.04 15.62 -4.83
C GLY A 50 19.39 14.68 -3.68
N THR A 51 19.49 15.22 -2.48
CA THR A 51 19.38 14.49 -1.21
C THR A 51 17.92 14.09 -0.99
N ALA A 52 17.27 13.52 -2.01
CA ALA A 52 16.07 12.76 -1.77
C ALA A 52 16.56 11.47 -1.13
N ASP A 53 16.72 11.49 0.19
CA ASP A 53 16.81 10.28 0.98
C ASP A 53 15.55 9.46 0.70
N SER A 54 15.64 8.61 -0.32
CA SER A 54 14.67 7.57 -0.68
C SER A 54 14.75 6.43 0.35
N VAL A 55 14.95 6.77 1.62
CA VAL A 55 14.78 5.82 2.70
C VAL A 55 13.28 5.85 2.98
N ALA A 56 12.57 4.86 2.41
CA ALA A 56 11.21 4.57 2.85
C ALA A 56 11.19 4.62 4.38
N PRO A 57 10.25 5.36 5.01
CA PRO A 57 10.27 5.50 6.46
C PRO A 57 10.24 4.11 7.09
N GLN A 58 11.28 3.75 7.85
CA GLN A 58 11.36 2.41 8.45
C GLN A 58 10.14 2.18 9.32
N ASN A 59 9.37 1.14 9.03
CA ASN A 59 8.20 0.78 9.81
C ASN A 59 8.13 -0.74 9.87
N LYS A 60 8.79 -1.31 10.89
CA LYS A 60 8.86 -2.75 11.13
C LYS A 60 7.49 -3.43 11.07
N LEU A 61 6.45 -2.74 11.56
CA LEU A 61 5.09 -3.26 11.58
C LEU A 61 4.47 -3.30 10.18
N ALA A 62 4.77 -2.32 9.33
CA ALA A 62 4.33 -2.33 7.94
C ALA A 62 5.16 -3.30 7.09
N GLU A 63 6.47 -3.42 7.34
CA GLU A 63 7.38 -4.35 6.67
C GLU A 63 7.02 -5.82 6.93
N GLU A 64 6.59 -6.14 8.15
CA GLU A 64 6.03 -7.46 8.50
C GLU A 64 4.79 -7.78 7.66
N ILE A 65 3.85 -6.83 7.57
CA ILE A 65 2.65 -6.98 6.73
C ILE A 65 3.02 -7.12 5.25
N ASP A 66 3.98 -6.34 4.78
CA ASP A 66 4.43 -6.37 3.39
C ASP A 66 5.00 -7.74 3.02
N SER A 67 5.82 -8.32 3.91
CA SER A 67 6.37 -9.67 3.76
C SER A 67 5.26 -10.72 3.69
N LEU A 68 4.28 -10.65 4.60
CA LEU A 68 3.11 -11.54 4.59
C LEU A 68 2.25 -11.38 3.34
N ILE A 69 2.17 -10.18 2.76
CA ILE A 69 1.43 -9.93 1.52
C ILE A 69 2.15 -10.52 0.31
N GLU A 70 3.49 -10.45 0.27
CA GLU A 70 4.27 -11.12 -0.77
C GLU A 70 4.15 -12.65 -0.67
N GLU A 71 4.12 -13.22 0.54
CA GLU A 71 3.79 -14.63 0.73
C GLU A 71 2.36 -14.97 0.27
N LEU A 72 1.37 -14.19 0.70
CA LEU A 72 -0.02 -14.33 0.26
C LEU A 72 -0.13 -14.28 -1.26
N ARG A 73 0.69 -13.48 -1.94
CA ARG A 73 0.69 -13.36 -3.40
C ARG A 73 1.14 -14.64 -4.10
N LEU A 74 2.03 -15.42 -3.48
CA LEU A 74 2.47 -16.71 -4.03
C LEU A 74 1.34 -17.75 -4.00
N PHE A 75 0.57 -17.80 -2.91
CA PHE A 75 -0.50 -18.79 -2.74
C PHE A 75 -1.86 -18.34 -3.28
N LEU A 76 -2.19 -17.05 -3.11
CA LEU A 76 -3.50 -16.45 -3.38
C LEU A 76 -3.35 -15.11 -4.14
N PRO A 77 -2.81 -15.12 -5.37
CA PRO A 77 -2.45 -13.90 -6.11
C PRO A 77 -3.63 -12.96 -6.36
N LYS A 78 -4.84 -13.51 -6.57
CA LYS A 78 -6.06 -12.69 -6.73
C LYS A 78 -6.41 -11.97 -5.43
N SER A 79 -6.36 -12.65 -4.30
CA SER A 79 -6.66 -12.09 -2.98
C SER A 79 -5.65 -11.01 -2.59
N ALA A 80 -4.34 -11.27 -2.79
CA ALA A 80 -3.29 -10.28 -2.58
C ALA A 80 -3.49 -9.01 -3.44
N LYS A 81 -3.84 -9.18 -4.73
CA LYS A 81 -4.16 -8.05 -5.61
C LYS A 81 -5.34 -7.22 -5.09
N ILE A 82 -6.42 -7.87 -4.66
CA ILE A 82 -7.59 -7.17 -4.14
C ILE A 82 -7.28 -6.44 -2.84
N LEU A 83 -6.49 -7.05 -1.96
CA LEU A 83 -6.02 -6.45 -0.72
C LEU A 83 -5.24 -5.16 -0.98
N GLY A 84 -4.27 -5.19 -1.92
CA GLY A 84 -3.51 -4.01 -2.33
C GLY A 84 -4.40 -2.91 -2.90
N ILE A 85 -5.37 -3.24 -3.77
CA ILE A 85 -6.34 -2.26 -4.26
C ILE A 85 -7.20 -1.70 -3.11
N HIS A 86 -7.56 -2.52 -2.12
CA HIS A 86 -8.42 -2.09 -1.02
C HIS A 86 -7.73 -1.10 -0.09
N TYR A 87 -6.48 -1.37 0.31
CA TYR A 87 -5.80 -0.61 1.35
C TYR A 87 -4.82 0.44 0.82
N VAL A 88 -4.22 0.24 -0.37
CA VAL A 88 -3.22 1.16 -0.94
C VAL A 88 -3.87 2.18 -1.88
N TYR A 89 -4.88 1.81 -2.67
CA TYR A 89 -5.52 2.75 -3.58
C TYR A 89 -6.51 3.66 -2.84
N GLU A 90 -6.53 4.95 -3.18
CA GLU A 90 -7.46 5.91 -2.60
C GLU A 90 -8.82 5.94 -3.33
N GLY A 91 -9.79 6.55 -2.67
CA GLY A 91 -11.13 6.76 -3.22
C GLY A 91 -12.17 5.75 -2.73
N SER A 92 -13.38 5.91 -3.25
CA SER A 92 -14.54 5.15 -2.80
C SER A 92 -14.43 3.65 -3.12
N ILE A 93 -15.16 2.83 -2.36
CA ILE A 93 -15.31 1.39 -2.63
C ILE A 93 -15.76 1.15 -4.08
N LYS A 94 -16.67 1.99 -4.61
CA LYS A 94 -17.13 1.90 -6.00
C LYS A 94 -15.97 2.03 -6.99
N ASN A 95 -15.06 2.96 -6.76
CA ASN A 95 -13.88 3.16 -7.61
C ASN A 95 -12.89 1.99 -7.48
N LYS A 96 -12.68 1.48 -6.27
CA LYS A 96 -11.81 0.32 -6.00
C LYS A 96 -12.30 -0.95 -6.69
N VAL A 97 -13.60 -1.25 -6.58
CA VAL A 97 -14.23 -2.39 -7.27
C VAL A 97 -14.11 -2.23 -8.79
N LYS A 98 -14.37 -1.03 -9.33
CA LYS A 98 -14.20 -0.74 -10.77
C LYS A 98 -12.74 -0.96 -11.21
N LYS A 99 -11.76 -0.51 -10.42
CA LYS A 99 -10.33 -0.70 -10.69
C LYS A 99 -9.92 -2.17 -10.70
N ALA A 100 -10.54 -2.98 -9.84
CA ALA A 100 -10.30 -4.42 -9.79
C ALA A 100 -10.86 -5.18 -11.01
N LYS A 101 -11.77 -4.58 -11.78
CA LYS A 101 -12.42 -5.17 -12.98
C LYS A 101 -13.09 -6.52 -12.70
N ILE A 102 -13.71 -6.65 -11.53
CA ILE A 102 -14.45 -7.85 -11.11
C ILE A 102 -15.79 -7.46 -10.47
N PRO A 103 -16.78 -8.38 -10.40
CA PRO A 103 -18.03 -8.13 -9.71
C PRO A 103 -17.82 -7.76 -8.24
N ARG A 104 -18.71 -6.92 -7.70
CA ARG A 104 -18.63 -6.44 -6.30
C ARG A 104 -18.63 -7.58 -5.29
N ALA A 105 -19.46 -8.61 -5.49
CA ALA A 105 -19.49 -9.77 -4.59
C ALA A 105 -18.14 -10.52 -4.59
N THR A 106 -17.60 -10.77 -5.78
CA THR A 106 -16.29 -11.41 -5.96
C THR A 106 -15.14 -10.59 -5.35
N TYR A 107 -15.23 -9.25 -5.40
CA TYR A 107 -14.28 -8.37 -4.75
C TYR A 107 -14.24 -8.58 -3.24
N PHE A 108 -15.41 -8.56 -2.58
CA PHE A 108 -15.48 -8.77 -1.13
C PHE A 108 -15.14 -10.20 -0.72
N TYR A 109 -15.44 -11.19 -1.56
CA TYR A 109 -15.00 -12.58 -1.34
C TYR A 109 -13.48 -12.71 -1.29
N TYR A 110 -12.76 -12.17 -2.28
CA TYR A 110 -11.29 -12.22 -2.28
C TYR A 110 -10.67 -11.37 -1.16
N LEU A 111 -11.31 -10.25 -0.80
CA LEU A 111 -10.88 -9.43 0.33
C LEU A 111 -11.01 -10.21 1.65
N ASP A 112 -12.15 -10.87 1.89
CA ASP A 112 -12.37 -11.67 3.10
C ASP A 112 -11.41 -12.84 3.20
N ILE A 113 -11.12 -13.52 2.08
CA ILE A 113 -10.08 -14.57 2.03
C ILE A 113 -8.72 -14.02 2.45
N ALA A 114 -8.31 -12.86 1.92
CA ALA A 114 -7.03 -12.25 2.28
C ALA A 114 -6.99 -11.88 3.77
N GLU A 115 -8.04 -11.23 4.29
CA GLU A 115 -8.14 -10.86 5.71
C GLU A 115 -8.07 -12.10 6.61
N ASN A 116 -8.80 -13.17 6.28
CA ASN A 116 -8.80 -14.41 7.07
C ASN A 116 -7.46 -15.14 7.01
N TRP A 117 -6.80 -15.15 5.85
CA TRP A 117 -5.46 -15.73 5.72
C TRP A 117 -4.47 -14.98 6.61
N LEU A 118 -4.49 -13.65 6.60
CA LEU A 118 -3.64 -12.81 7.45
C LEU A 118 -3.96 -13.00 8.94
N MET A 119 -5.23 -13.18 9.31
CA MET A 119 -5.58 -13.54 10.69
C MET A 119 -4.94 -14.86 11.15
N GLY A 120 -4.62 -15.78 10.24
CA GLY A 120 -3.91 -17.01 10.56
C GLY A 120 -2.39 -16.87 10.70
N HIS A 121 -1.82 -15.80 10.14
CA HIS A 121 -0.36 -15.62 10.03
C HIS A 121 0.17 -14.41 10.82
N LEU A 122 -0.70 -13.46 11.20
CA LEU A 122 -0.36 -12.42 12.17
C LEU A 122 -0.47 -12.96 13.60
N ASN A 123 0.63 -12.76 14.33
CA ASN A 123 0.73 -12.97 15.78
C ASN A 123 0.37 -11.70 16.54
#